data_AF-A0A359D738-F1
#
_entry.id   AF-A0A359D738-F1
#
_cell.length_a   1.000
_cell.length_b   1.000
_cell.length_c   1.000
_cell.angle_alpha   90.00
_cell.angle_beta   90.00
_cell.angle_gamma   90.00
#
_symmetry.space_group_name_H-M   'P 1'
#
loop_
_entity.id
_entity.type
_entity.pdbx_description
1 polymer ?
#
loop_
_entity_poly.entity_id
_entity_poly.type
_entity_poly.pdbx_seq_one_letter_code
_entity_poly.pdbx_strand_id
1 'polypeptide(L)'
;MNRDTLEQNQIAIYFVAVIAAVIGGLLIPSAAQGLSTLVTPTIAVLMYAMFLQIPFLDLREGLSNRRFISALLIANFVLIPLLVWVITRGLLDHPAILVGALLVLLTPCIDYVVVFTHLGKGDSRAILSATPVLLLLQLILLPVYLALMLGGQSEVVISIGPFVEAFFLLIVVPLFLAIATAATAKGSKIVAGWNTAWAWLPVPAMAAVLIVVVGPQISSVVRDIDQLAPVILTYIGFMILAPVVGALASRACKLPATTARAVTFSSSTRNSLVVLPLALALPEDIRGLAAAAVITQTLVELVGELIYIRAIPALVWREKPRVASTMS
;
A
#
# COMPACT_ATOMS: atom_id res chain seq x y z
N MET A 1 13.92 11.28 21.72
CA MET A 1 12.67 11.10 20.95
C MET A 1 12.20 9.67 21.19
N ASN A 2 10.96 9.43 21.62
CA ASN A 2 10.46 8.08 21.91
C ASN A 2 9.77 7.48 20.66
N ARG A 3 9.67 6.15 20.56
CA ARG A 3 9.07 5.45 19.39
C ARG A 3 7.64 5.92 19.17
N ASP A 4 6.88 6.00 20.25
CA ASP A 4 5.49 6.45 20.24
C ASP A 4 5.36 7.88 19.69
N THR A 5 6.36 8.75 19.92
CA THR A 5 6.38 10.11 19.38
C THR A 5 6.59 10.12 17.87
N LEU A 6 7.41 9.20 17.33
CA LEU A 6 7.60 9.02 15.89
C LEU A 6 6.32 8.50 15.23
N GLU A 7 5.67 7.49 15.82
CA GLU A 7 4.43 6.90 15.32
C GLU A 7 3.26 7.91 15.36
N GLN A 8 3.16 8.73 16.42
CA GLN A 8 2.15 9.79 16.52
C GLN A 8 2.35 10.89 15.48
N ASN A 9 3.60 11.22 15.12
CA ASN A 9 3.93 12.25 14.13
C ASN A 9 4.18 11.69 12.72
N GLN A 10 3.93 10.39 12.51
CA GLN A 10 4.27 9.69 11.28
C GLN A 10 3.61 10.32 10.04
N ILE A 11 2.35 10.74 10.14
CA ILE A 11 1.68 11.46 9.06
C ILE A 11 2.46 12.73 8.70
N ALA A 12 2.80 13.56 9.69
CA ALA A 12 3.53 14.79 9.44
C ALA A 12 4.91 14.52 8.81
N ILE A 13 5.60 13.48 9.28
CA ILE A 13 6.91 13.06 8.73
C ILE A 13 6.77 12.66 7.25
N TYR A 14 5.77 11.86 6.89
CA TYR A 14 5.56 11.42 5.51
C TYR A 14 5.20 12.57 4.59
N PHE A 15 4.35 13.50 5.05
CA PHE A 15 4.01 14.69 4.27
C PHE A 15 5.21 15.62 4.09
N VAL A 16 5.98 15.87 5.14
CA VAL A 16 7.22 16.66 5.04
C VAL A 16 8.21 15.99 4.09
N ALA A 17 8.36 14.66 4.17
CA ALA A 17 9.22 13.89 3.27
C ALA A 17 8.78 14.02 1.81
N VAL A 18 7.48 13.89 1.51
CA VAL A 18 6.94 14.06 0.15
C VAL A 18 7.13 15.49 -0.35
N ILE A 19 6.84 16.50 0.47
CA ILE A 19 7.04 17.92 0.11
C ILE A 19 8.52 18.18 -0.19
N ALA A 20 9.42 17.69 0.66
CA ALA A 20 10.86 17.81 0.44
C ALA A 20 11.29 17.08 -0.85
N ALA A 21 10.74 15.90 -1.14
CA ALA A 21 11.00 15.15 -2.36
C ALA A 21 10.53 15.88 -3.61
N VAL A 22 9.32 16.47 -3.57
CA VAL A 22 8.76 17.27 -4.66
C VAL A 22 9.62 18.50 -4.91
N ILE A 23 9.93 19.28 -3.86
CA ILE A 23 10.75 20.48 -3.98
C ILE A 23 12.15 20.12 -4.50
N GLY A 24 12.81 19.12 -3.90
CA GLY A 24 14.15 18.70 -4.31
C GLY A 24 14.19 18.15 -5.73
N GLY A 25 13.20 17.34 -6.12
CA GLY A 25 13.09 16.74 -7.45
C GLY A 25 12.86 17.77 -8.56
N LEU A 26 12.13 18.85 -8.26
CA LEU A 26 11.87 19.94 -9.21
C LEU A 26 13.03 20.96 -9.27
N LEU A 27 13.65 21.29 -8.13
CA LEU A 27 14.72 22.29 -8.09
C LEU A 27 16.08 21.74 -8.53
N ILE A 28 16.36 20.46 -8.26
CA ILE A 28 17.66 19.83 -8.57
C ILE A 28 17.45 18.45 -9.21
N PRO A 29 16.90 18.38 -10.45
CA PRO A 29 16.54 17.10 -11.08
C PRO A 29 17.71 16.13 -11.24
N SER A 30 18.92 16.64 -11.50
CA SER A 30 20.13 15.82 -11.66
C SER A 30 20.53 15.09 -10.38
N ALA A 31 20.43 15.75 -9.22
CA ALA A 31 20.71 15.13 -7.92
C ALA A 31 19.62 14.11 -7.56
N ALA A 32 18.36 14.43 -7.86
CA ALA A 32 17.24 13.52 -7.62
C ALA A 32 17.36 12.25 -8.48
N GLN A 33 17.84 12.34 -9.72
CA GLN A 33 18.02 11.18 -10.59
C GLN A 33 19.05 10.19 -10.04
N GLY A 34 20.07 10.67 -9.30
CA GLY A 34 21.03 9.83 -8.58
C GLY A 34 20.38 8.94 -7.51
N LEU A 35 19.25 9.37 -6.92
CA LEU A 35 18.51 8.58 -5.93
C LEU A 35 17.83 7.36 -6.56
N SER A 36 17.63 7.30 -7.88
CA SER A 36 16.93 6.18 -8.54
C SER A 36 17.59 4.82 -8.25
N THR A 37 18.92 4.80 -8.07
CA THR A 37 19.68 3.57 -7.73
C THR A 37 19.40 3.07 -6.31
N LEU A 38 18.92 3.96 -5.43
CA LEU A 38 18.58 3.64 -4.04
C LEU A 38 17.14 3.14 -3.87
N VAL A 39 16.28 3.23 -4.90
CA VAL A 39 14.86 2.82 -4.82
C VAL A 39 14.74 1.39 -4.32
N THR A 40 15.35 0.44 -5.04
CA THR A 40 15.31 -0.99 -4.71
C THR A 40 15.86 -1.30 -3.31
N PRO A 41 17.08 -0.87 -2.91
CA PRO A 41 17.61 -1.18 -1.59
C PRO A 41 16.83 -0.50 -0.46
N THR A 42 16.36 0.74 -0.62
CA THR A 42 15.56 1.41 0.42
C THR A 42 14.20 0.72 0.61
N ILE A 43 13.55 0.27 -0.47
CA ILE A 43 12.33 -0.55 -0.39
C ILE A 43 12.62 -1.88 0.33
N ALA A 44 13.72 -2.57 0.01
CA ALA A 44 14.07 -3.83 0.66
C ALA A 44 14.28 -3.66 2.18
N VAL A 45 14.95 -2.58 2.61
CA VAL A 45 15.11 -2.23 4.03
C VAL A 45 13.77 -1.95 4.69
N LEU A 46 12.88 -1.19 4.05
CA LEU A 46 11.53 -0.94 4.55
C LEU A 46 10.75 -2.25 4.70
N MET A 47 10.75 -3.11 3.68
CA MET A 47 10.03 -4.39 3.69
C MET A 47 10.54 -5.30 4.81
N TYR A 48 11.86 -5.40 4.99
CA TYR A 48 12.43 -6.17 6.10
C TYR A 48 12.00 -5.61 7.47
N ALA A 49 12.07 -4.29 7.65
CA ALA A 49 11.63 -3.63 8.89
C ALA A 49 10.14 -3.86 9.18
N MET A 50 9.30 -3.82 8.14
CA MET A 50 7.86 -4.07 8.24
C MET A 50 7.56 -5.53 8.55
N PHE A 51 8.24 -6.48 7.91
CA PHE A 51 8.02 -7.91 8.17
C PHE A 51 8.46 -8.32 9.56
N LEU A 52 9.50 -7.70 10.14
CA LEU A 52 9.86 -7.90 11.54
C LEU A 52 8.74 -7.49 12.52
N GLN A 53 7.84 -6.59 12.13
CA GLN A 53 6.67 -6.24 12.96
C GLN A 53 5.58 -7.32 12.95
N ILE A 54 5.59 -8.23 11.97
CA ILE A 54 4.54 -9.24 11.84
C ILE A 54 4.68 -10.27 12.98
N PRO A 55 3.61 -10.53 13.75
CA PRO A 55 3.64 -11.51 14.83
C PRO A 55 3.54 -12.94 14.27
N PHE A 56 4.56 -13.41 13.56
CA PHE A 56 4.56 -14.71 12.86
C PHE A 56 4.17 -15.91 13.75
N LEU A 57 4.49 -15.82 15.03
CA LEU A 57 4.25 -16.88 16.01
C LEU A 57 2.81 -16.91 16.53
N ASP A 58 2.09 -15.78 16.43
CA ASP A 58 0.73 -15.60 16.95
C ASP A 58 -0.28 -15.34 15.82
N LEU A 59 0.09 -15.62 14.55
CA LEU A 59 -0.77 -15.41 13.37
C LEU A 59 -2.12 -16.11 13.50
N ARG A 60 -2.16 -17.26 14.17
CA ARG A 60 -3.40 -18.02 14.38
C ARG A 60 -4.45 -17.21 15.14
N GLU A 61 -4.04 -16.40 16.10
CA GLU A 61 -4.96 -15.54 16.86
C GLU A 61 -5.50 -14.42 15.96
N GLY A 62 -4.64 -13.76 15.20
CA GLY A 62 -5.04 -12.68 14.28
C GLY A 62 -5.89 -13.15 13.09
N LEU A 63 -5.69 -14.38 12.62
CA LEU A 63 -6.45 -15.00 11.53
C LEU A 63 -7.69 -15.78 12.02
N SER A 64 -7.91 -15.87 13.34
CA SER A 64 -9.02 -16.65 13.91
C SER A 64 -10.40 -16.07 13.56
N ASN A 65 -10.48 -14.75 13.34
CA ASN A 65 -11.72 -14.08 12.97
C ASN A 65 -12.06 -14.32 11.50
N ARG A 66 -12.72 -15.45 11.21
CA ARG A 66 -13.12 -15.85 9.87
C ARG A 66 -13.97 -14.80 9.14
N ARG A 67 -14.82 -14.06 9.86
CA ARG A 67 -15.65 -13.01 9.25
C ARG A 67 -14.80 -11.86 8.75
N PHE A 68 -13.83 -11.42 9.57
CA PHE A 68 -12.89 -10.36 9.20
C PHE A 68 -12.05 -10.77 7.99
N ILE A 69 -11.42 -11.96 8.04
CA ILE A 69 -10.59 -12.45 6.92
C ILE A 69 -11.43 -12.59 5.65
N SER A 70 -12.65 -13.15 5.73
CA SER A 70 -13.51 -13.27 4.56
C SER A 70 -13.84 -11.90 3.96
N ALA A 71 -14.24 -10.93 4.79
CA ALA A 71 -14.56 -9.57 4.34
C ALA A 71 -13.33 -8.90 3.70
N LEU A 72 -12.16 -9.04 4.32
CA LEU A 72 -10.91 -8.46 3.86
C LEU A 72 -10.50 -9.03 2.49
N LEU A 73 -10.58 -10.35 2.32
CA LEU A 73 -10.22 -11.03 1.08
C LEU A 73 -11.24 -10.75 -0.03
N ILE A 74 -12.54 -10.79 0.27
CA ILE A 74 -13.59 -10.45 -0.69
C ILE A 74 -13.47 -8.99 -1.14
N ALA A 75 -13.22 -8.06 -0.21
CA ALA A 75 -13.03 -6.67 -0.56
C ALA A 75 -11.82 -6.50 -1.49
N ASN A 76 -10.63 -6.95 -1.09
CA ASN A 76 -9.40 -6.67 -1.83
C ASN A 76 -9.18 -7.50 -3.08
N PHE A 77 -9.68 -8.74 -3.12
CA PHE A 77 -9.41 -9.67 -4.22
C PHE A 77 -10.65 -10.07 -5.01
N VAL A 78 -11.81 -9.47 -4.76
CA VAL A 78 -12.98 -9.67 -5.62
C VAL A 78 -13.60 -8.32 -5.96
N LEU A 79 -14.09 -7.60 -4.95
CA LEU A 79 -14.86 -6.39 -5.19
C LEU A 79 -14.00 -5.23 -5.71
N ILE A 80 -12.80 -5.05 -5.17
CA ILE A 80 -11.87 -4.02 -5.65
C ILE A 80 -11.40 -4.33 -7.09
N PRO A 81 -10.94 -5.54 -7.46
CA PRO A 81 -10.63 -5.86 -8.84
C PRO A 81 -11.79 -5.61 -9.81
N LEU A 82 -13.03 -5.93 -9.41
CA LEU A 82 -14.22 -5.61 -10.21
C LEU A 82 -14.45 -4.11 -10.36
N LEU A 83 -14.31 -3.34 -9.26
CA LEU A 83 -14.37 -1.89 -9.29
C LEU A 83 -13.30 -1.32 -10.23
N VAL A 84 -12.05 -1.76 -10.07
CA VAL A 84 -10.89 -1.36 -10.89
C VAL A 84 -11.18 -1.62 -12.36
N TRP A 85 -11.69 -2.81 -12.69
CA TRP A 85 -12.00 -3.16 -14.07
C TRP A 85 -13.03 -2.23 -14.71
N VAL A 86 -14.02 -1.78 -13.95
CA VAL A 86 -15.05 -0.83 -14.44
C VAL A 86 -14.48 0.58 -14.59
N ILE A 87 -13.77 1.08 -13.58
CA ILE A 87 -13.29 2.48 -13.59
C ILE A 87 -12.14 2.70 -14.58
N THR A 88 -11.35 1.66 -14.89
CA THR A 88 -10.23 1.77 -15.85
C THR A 88 -10.66 1.61 -17.31
N ARG A 89 -11.95 1.36 -17.59
CA ARG A 89 -12.47 1.29 -18.98
C ARG A 89 -12.21 2.57 -19.77
N GLY A 90 -12.18 3.73 -19.10
CA GLY A 90 -11.84 5.01 -19.73
C GLY A 90 -10.35 5.16 -20.10
N LEU A 91 -9.50 4.23 -19.68
CA LEU A 91 -8.05 4.25 -19.94
C LEU A 91 -7.63 3.28 -21.06
N LEU A 92 -8.59 2.59 -21.71
CA LEU A 92 -8.28 1.60 -22.76
C LEU A 92 -7.51 2.21 -23.93
N ASP A 93 -7.74 3.48 -24.25
CA ASP A 93 -7.01 4.17 -25.32
C ASP A 93 -5.62 4.68 -24.88
N HIS A 94 -5.21 4.38 -23.64
CA HIS A 94 -3.95 4.82 -23.03
C HIS A 94 -3.21 3.66 -22.34
N PRO A 95 -2.60 2.73 -23.10
CA PRO A 95 -2.08 1.46 -22.58
C PRO A 95 -1.03 1.64 -21.47
N ALA A 96 -0.13 2.63 -21.59
CA ALA A 96 0.91 2.85 -20.60
C ALA A 96 0.36 3.27 -19.22
N ILE A 97 -0.58 4.22 -19.16
CA ILE A 97 -1.21 4.62 -17.89
C ILE A 97 -2.19 3.57 -17.40
N LEU A 98 -2.85 2.82 -18.29
CA LEU A 98 -3.71 1.69 -17.91
C LEU A 98 -2.91 0.63 -17.17
N VAL A 99 -1.76 0.21 -17.71
CA VAL A 99 -0.87 -0.78 -17.07
C VAL A 99 -0.40 -0.26 -15.71
N GLY A 100 0.06 1.00 -15.64
CA GLY A 100 0.44 1.63 -14.37
C GLY A 100 -0.69 1.64 -13.33
N ALA A 101 -1.91 2.00 -13.76
CA ALA A 101 -3.10 2.02 -12.90
C ALA A 101 -3.50 0.62 -12.43
N LEU A 102 -3.48 -0.39 -13.30
CA LEU A 102 -3.79 -1.77 -12.92
C LEU A 102 -2.76 -2.32 -11.95
N LEU A 103 -1.46 -2.08 -12.19
CA LEU A 103 -0.39 -2.51 -11.30
C LEU A 103 -0.62 -2.01 -9.87
N VAL A 104 -0.97 -0.73 -9.71
CA VAL A 104 -1.14 -0.14 -8.37
C VAL A 104 -2.52 -0.42 -7.76
N LEU A 105 -3.61 -0.31 -8.51
CA LEU A 105 -4.95 -0.42 -7.91
C LEU A 105 -5.31 -1.86 -7.50
N LEU A 106 -4.69 -2.86 -8.14
CA LEU A 106 -4.92 -4.27 -7.85
C LEU A 106 -4.06 -4.82 -6.70
N THR A 107 -3.11 -4.04 -6.18
CA THR A 107 -2.25 -4.45 -5.07
C THR A 107 -2.69 -3.78 -3.77
N PRO A 108 -3.28 -4.52 -2.81
CA PRO A 108 -3.59 -3.95 -1.51
C PRO A 108 -2.31 -3.53 -0.77
N CYS A 109 -2.35 -2.36 -0.14
CA CYS A 109 -1.30 -1.87 0.73
C CYS A 109 -1.03 -2.85 1.89
N ILE A 110 0.24 -2.99 2.27
CA ILE A 110 0.67 -3.82 3.43
C ILE A 110 1.60 -3.08 4.39
N ASP A 111 1.95 -1.83 4.10
CA ASP A 111 2.91 -1.02 4.84
C ASP A 111 2.21 0.04 5.72
N TYR A 112 2.03 1.27 5.23
CA TYR A 112 1.49 2.37 6.01
C TYR A 112 0.00 2.24 6.30
N VAL A 113 -0.74 1.38 5.58
CA VAL A 113 -2.15 1.08 5.89
C VAL A 113 -2.36 0.65 7.34
N VAL A 114 -1.38 -0.03 7.96
CA VAL A 114 -1.46 -0.43 9.36
C VAL A 114 -1.59 0.79 10.27
N VAL A 115 -0.82 1.85 9.98
CA VAL A 115 -0.81 3.07 10.77
C VAL A 115 -2.03 3.92 10.48
N PHE A 116 -2.42 4.10 9.22
CA PHE A 116 -3.65 4.83 8.89
C PHE A 116 -4.89 4.13 9.44
N THR A 117 -4.90 2.79 9.45
CA THR A 117 -5.94 2.01 10.13
C THR A 117 -5.97 2.31 11.63
N HIS A 118 -4.81 2.35 12.29
CA HIS A 118 -4.71 2.67 13.72
C HIS A 118 -5.25 4.09 14.01
N LEU A 119 -4.79 5.08 13.27
CA LEU A 119 -5.22 6.48 13.41
C LEU A 119 -6.71 6.67 13.07
N GLY A 120 -7.20 5.91 12.11
CA GLY A 120 -8.61 5.79 11.76
C GLY A 120 -9.42 4.88 12.69
N LYS A 121 -8.94 4.59 13.90
CA LYS A 121 -9.64 3.82 14.95
C LYS A 121 -10.12 2.45 14.47
N GLY A 122 -9.37 1.84 13.56
CA GLY A 122 -9.55 0.47 13.09
C GLY A 122 -8.61 -0.50 13.80
N ASP A 123 -8.87 -1.79 13.60
CA ASP A 123 -8.04 -2.85 14.16
C ASP A 123 -6.76 -3.05 13.33
N SER A 124 -5.72 -2.27 13.63
CA SER A 124 -4.42 -2.34 12.94
C SER A 124 -3.68 -3.65 13.21
N ARG A 125 -3.89 -4.28 14.37
CA ARG A 125 -3.28 -5.58 14.71
C ARG A 125 -3.85 -6.70 13.84
N ALA A 126 -5.16 -6.65 13.55
CA ALA A 126 -5.80 -7.59 12.64
C ALA A 126 -5.27 -7.43 11.20
N ILE A 127 -5.05 -6.19 10.72
CA ILE A 127 -4.42 -5.94 9.42
C ILE A 127 -2.99 -6.49 9.39
N LEU A 128 -2.17 -6.17 10.38
CA LEU A 128 -0.78 -6.63 10.46
C LEU A 128 -0.68 -8.16 10.48
N SER A 129 -1.63 -8.83 11.15
CA SER A 129 -1.71 -10.30 11.17
C SER A 129 -2.17 -10.90 9.84
N ALA A 130 -2.98 -10.16 9.07
CA ALA A 130 -3.45 -10.58 7.75
C ALA A 130 -2.46 -10.23 6.62
N THR A 131 -1.46 -9.37 6.87
CA THR A 131 -0.46 -8.95 5.89
C THR A 131 0.19 -10.10 5.10
N PRO A 132 0.64 -11.21 5.72
CA PRO A 132 1.23 -12.32 4.95
C PRO A 132 0.25 -12.92 3.92
N VAL A 133 -1.03 -13.01 4.28
CA VAL A 133 -2.07 -13.55 3.39
C VAL A 133 -2.34 -12.58 2.24
N LEU A 134 -2.47 -11.28 2.53
CA LEU A 134 -2.63 -10.24 1.51
C LEU A 134 -1.46 -10.25 0.52
N LEU A 135 -0.24 -10.34 1.03
CA LEU A 135 1.00 -10.36 0.26
C LEU A 135 1.10 -11.56 -0.68
N LEU A 136 0.78 -12.76 -0.20
CA LEU A 136 0.81 -13.98 -1.01
C LEU A 136 -0.28 -13.98 -2.07
N LEU A 137 -1.50 -13.57 -1.71
CA LEU A 137 -2.61 -13.55 -2.65
C LEU A 137 -2.43 -12.49 -3.74
N GLN A 138 -1.92 -11.30 -3.40
CA GLN A 138 -1.65 -10.29 -4.43
C GLN A 138 -0.56 -10.75 -5.40
N LEU A 139 0.45 -11.49 -4.93
CA LEU A 139 1.50 -12.05 -5.78
C LEU A 139 0.94 -13.03 -6.81
N ILE A 140 0.03 -13.90 -6.38
CA ILE A 140 -0.58 -14.93 -7.23
C ILE A 140 -1.62 -14.31 -8.18
N LEU A 141 -2.44 -13.40 -7.68
CA LEU A 141 -3.61 -12.89 -8.42
C LEU A 141 -3.28 -11.71 -9.34
N LEU A 142 -2.24 -10.92 -9.07
CA LEU A 142 -1.88 -9.77 -9.90
C LEU A 142 -1.61 -10.17 -11.37
N PRO A 143 -0.77 -11.19 -11.67
CA PRO A 143 -0.58 -11.65 -13.05
C PRO A 143 -1.89 -12.10 -13.72
N VAL A 144 -2.78 -12.75 -12.96
CA VAL A 144 -4.09 -13.23 -13.46
C VAL A 144 -4.98 -12.05 -13.82
N TYR A 145 -5.08 -11.04 -12.95
CA TYR A 145 -5.87 -9.84 -13.24
C TYR A 145 -5.32 -9.04 -14.40
N LEU A 146 -4.00 -8.89 -14.49
CA LEU A 146 -3.37 -8.23 -15.64
C LEU A 146 -3.69 -8.99 -16.93
N ALA A 147 -3.56 -10.31 -16.95
CA ALA A 147 -3.90 -11.11 -18.14
C ALA A 147 -5.38 -10.95 -18.55
N LEU A 148 -6.30 -10.92 -17.59
CA LEU A 148 -7.74 -10.76 -17.86
C LEU A 148 -8.12 -9.34 -18.31
N MET A 149 -7.54 -8.31 -17.69
CA MET A 149 -7.91 -6.92 -17.92
C MET A 149 -7.16 -6.29 -19.10
N LEU A 150 -5.94 -6.76 -19.39
CA LEU A 150 -5.14 -6.34 -20.55
C LEU A 150 -5.32 -7.24 -21.77
N GLY A 151 -5.82 -8.48 -21.62
CA GLY A 151 -5.80 -9.54 -22.63
C GLY A 151 -6.44 -9.25 -24.00
N GLY A 152 -7.05 -8.08 -24.19
CA GLY A 152 -7.48 -7.57 -25.50
C GLY A 152 -6.49 -6.63 -26.19
N GLN A 153 -5.36 -6.27 -25.56
CA GLN A 153 -4.35 -5.35 -26.08
C GLN A 153 -3.03 -6.09 -26.29
N SER A 154 -2.88 -6.69 -27.47
CA SER A 154 -1.79 -7.60 -27.83
C SER A 154 -0.38 -6.98 -27.88
N GLU A 155 -0.23 -5.68 -27.68
CA GLU A 155 1.07 -5.00 -27.78
C GLU A 155 1.86 -5.01 -26.47
N VAL A 156 1.20 -5.10 -25.30
CA VAL A 156 1.90 -5.11 -24.00
C VAL A 156 2.18 -6.55 -23.58
N VAL A 157 3.27 -7.13 -24.10
CA VAL A 157 3.79 -8.42 -23.64
C VAL A 157 4.45 -8.22 -22.28
N ILE A 158 3.69 -8.44 -21.20
CA ILE A 158 4.25 -8.48 -19.85
C ILE A 158 5.01 -9.79 -19.71
N SER A 159 6.34 -9.73 -19.80
CA SER A 159 7.22 -10.84 -19.47
C SER A 159 7.06 -11.20 -17.99
N ILE A 160 6.47 -12.36 -17.71
CA ILE A 160 6.23 -12.86 -16.34
C ILE A 160 7.55 -13.11 -15.59
N GLY A 161 8.65 -13.41 -16.29
CA GLY A 161 9.96 -13.71 -15.70
C GLY A 161 10.52 -12.58 -14.81
N PRO A 162 10.80 -11.38 -15.35
CA PRO A 162 11.28 -10.23 -14.57
C PRO A 162 10.34 -9.84 -13.42
N PHE A 163 9.03 -10.06 -13.61
CA PHE A 163 8.03 -9.82 -12.58
C PHE A 163 8.25 -10.74 -11.38
N VAL A 164 8.36 -12.06 -11.60
CA VAL A 164 8.58 -13.03 -10.53
C VAL A 164 9.93 -12.79 -9.83
N GLU A 165 10.97 -12.43 -10.58
CA GLU A 165 12.29 -12.11 -10.02
C GLU A 165 12.26 -10.89 -9.09
N ALA A 166 11.68 -9.77 -9.57
CA ALA A 166 11.55 -8.55 -8.77
C ALA A 166 10.75 -8.80 -7.49
N PHE A 167 9.64 -9.52 -7.58
CA PHE A 167 8.83 -9.90 -6.42
C PHE A 167 9.59 -10.81 -5.45
N PHE A 168 10.32 -11.81 -5.97
CA PHE A 168 11.09 -12.72 -5.13
C PHE A 168 12.16 -11.96 -4.34
N LEU A 169 12.92 -11.09 -5.00
CA LEU A 169 13.99 -10.33 -4.38
C LEU A 169 13.48 -9.25 -3.41
N LEU A 170 12.44 -8.51 -3.76
CA LEU A 170 11.94 -7.40 -2.96
C LEU A 170 11.01 -7.82 -1.82
N ILE A 171 10.37 -8.97 -1.93
CA ILE A 171 9.36 -9.42 -0.96
C ILE A 171 9.75 -10.73 -0.32
N VAL A 172 9.94 -11.78 -1.11
CA VAL A 172 10.12 -13.14 -0.58
C VAL A 172 11.41 -13.21 0.23
N VAL A 173 12.51 -12.65 -0.27
CA VAL A 173 13.79 -12.63 0.45
C VAL A 173 13.70 -11.87 1.79
N PRO A 174 13.25 -10.59 1.85
CA PRO A 174 13.05 -9.90 3.13
C PRO A 174 12.10 -10.63 4.09
N LEU A 175 11.05 -11.27 3.57
CA LEU A 175 10.10 -12.02 4.37
C LEU A 175 10.76 -13.25 5.02
N PHE A 176 11.50 -14.04 4.25
CA PHE A 176 12.24 -15.19 4.78
C PHE A 176 13.27 -14.77 5.83
N LEU A 177 14.01 -13.68 5.57
CA LEU A 177 14.95 -13.13 6.54
C LEU A 177 14.24 -12.71 7.82
N ALA A 178 13.08 -12.05 7.73
CA ALA A 178 12.32 -11.61 8.90
C ALA A 178 11.80 -12.80 9.73
N ILE A 179 11.31 -13.86 9.07
CA ILE A 179 10.89 -15.09 9.73
C ILE A 179 12.07 -15.77 10.43
N ALA A 180 13.24 -15.86 9.79
CA ALA A 180 14.44 -16.45 10.37
C ALA A 180 14.91 -15.65 11.62
N THR A 181 14.90 -14.32 11.53
CA THR A 181 15.20 -13.43 12.65
C THR A 181 14.19 -13.60 13.80
N ALA A 182 12.89 -13.64 13.50
CA ALA A 182 11.84 -13.84 14.51
C ALA A 182 11.94 -15.21 15.20
N ALA A 183 12.26 -16.27 14.45
CA ALA A 183 12.40 -17.63 14.99
C ALA A 183 13.60 -17.75 15.94
N THR A 184 14.71 -17.07 15.62
CA THR A 184 15.95 -17.12 16.42
C THR A 184 15.95 -16.13 17.59
N ALA A 185 15.09 -15.11 17.58
CA ALA A 185 14.96 -14.12 18.65
C ALA A 185 14.63 -14.73 20.02
N LYS A 186 13.86 -15.82 20.07
CA LYS A 186 13.53 -16.53 21.32
C LYS A 186 14.75 -17.16 22.00
N GLY A 187 15.77 -17.53 21.23
CA GLY A 187 16.98 -18.22 21.71
C GLY A 187 18.18 -17.31 21.94
N SER A 188 18.14 -16.04 21.53
CA SER A 188 19.30 -15.14 21.59
C SER A 188 18.93 -13.72 22.00
N LYS A 189 19.55 -13.24 23.08
CA LYS A 189 19.41 -11.84 23.57
C LYS A 189 19.87 -10.81 22.54
N ILE A 190 20.86 -11.16 21.71
CA ILE A 190 21.39 -10.28 20.65
C ILE A 190 20.33 -10.08 19.56
N VAL A 191 19.68 -11.17 19.13
CA VAL A 191 18.64 -11.11 18.09
C VAL A 191 17.36 -10.43 18.62
N ALA A 192 17.02 -10.64 19.89
CA ALA A 192 15.94 -9.89 20.54
C ALA A 192 16.23 -8.37 20.60
N GLY A 193 17.48 -7.99 20.92
CA GLY A 193 17.92 -6.59 20.87
C GLY A 193 17.87 -6.00 19.46
N TRP A 194 18.27 -6.77 18.45
CA TRP A 194 18.16 -6.40 17.04
C TRP A 194 16.70 -6.14 16.65
N ASN A 195 15.78 -7.06 16.95
CA ASN A 195 14.37 -6.89 16.63
C ASN A 195 13.77 -5.63 17.30
N THR A 196 14.17 -5.36 18.55
CA THR A 196 13.75 -4.16 19.29
C THR A 196 14.26 -2.88 18.62
N ALA A 197 15.51 -2.86 18.15
CA ALA A 197 16.07 -1.72 17.44
C ALA A 197 15.36 -1.49 16.09
N TRP A 198 15.10 -2.55 15.34
CA TRP A 198 14.43 -2.48 14.04
C TRP A 198 12.97 -2.04 14.12
N ALA A 199 12.34 -2.17 15.29
CA ALA A 199 10.98 -1.69 15.50
C ALA A 199 10.81 -0.17 15.39
N TRP A 200 11.91 0.59 15.39
CA TRP A 200 11.92 2.03 15.16
C TRP A 200 12.03 2.41 13.67
N LEU A 201 12.46 1.47 12.83
CA LEU A 201 12.84 1.74 11.44
C LEU A 201 11.66 1.89 10.45
N PRO A 202 10.47 1.31 10.64
CA PRO A 202 9.36 1.46 9.68
C PRO A 202 9.05 2.90 9.29
N VAL A 203 8.99 3.82 10.27
CA VAL A 203 8.66 5.23 10.00
C VAL A 203 9.78 5.94 9.24
N PRO A 204 11.04 5.97 9.71
CA PRO A 204 12.13 6.58 8.97
C PRO A 204 12.39 5.94 7.60
N ALA A 205 12.29 4.60 7.50
CA ALA A 205 12.50 3.90 6.24
C ALA A 205 11.43 4.28 5.21
N MET A 206 10.16 4.36 5.61
CA MET A 206 9.09 4.79 4.71
C MET A 206 9.29 6.23 4.25
N ALA A 207 9.68 7.14 5.15
CA ALA A 207 10.00 8.52 4.78
C ALA A 207 11.15 8.59 3.76
N ALA A 208 12.20 7.79 3.96
CA ALA A 208 13.30 7.66 3.02
C ALA A 208 12.83 7.09 1.66
N VAL A 209 12.00 6.05 1.66
CA VAL A 209 11.41 5.50 0.42
C VAL A 209 10.61 6.56 -0.31
N LEU A 210 9.74 7.30 0.37
CA LEU A 210 8.96 8.38 -0.26
C LEU A 210 9.87 9.41 -0.93
N ILE A 211 10.98 9.80 -0.31
CA ILE A 211 11.94 10.74 -0.91
C ILE A 211 12.61 10.14 -2.15
N VAL A 212 13.15 8.93 -2.00
CA VAL A 212 13.92 8.23 -3.04
C VAL A 212 13.04 7.83 -4.23
N VAL A 213 11.75 7.61 -4.01
CA VAL A 213 10.78 7.22 -5.03
C VAL A 213 10.14 8.42 -5.70
N VAL A 214 9.67 9.42 -4.94
CA VAL A 214 8.99 10.60 -5.49
C VAL A 214 10.00 11.56 -6.12
N GLY A 215 11.16 11.74 -5.50
CA GLY A 215 12.18 12.72 -5.92
C GLY A 215 12.60 12.58 -7.40
N PRO A 216 13.08 11.40 -7.85
CA PRO A 216 13.47 11.21 -9.25
C PRO A 216 12.29 11.32 -10.24
N GLN A 217 11.09 10.97 -9.79
CA GLN A 217 9.94 10.77 -10.67
C GLN A 217 9.04 12.00 -10.80
N ILE A 218 9.08 12.94 -9.86
CA ILE A 218 8.18 14.09 -9.84
C ILE A 218 8.30 14.95 -11.09
N SER A 219 9.51 15.12 -11.61
CA SER A 219 9.74 15.90 -12.84
C SER A 219 9.07 15.26 -14.06
N SER A 220 9.02 13.93 -14.12
CA SER A 220 8.27 13.22 -15.17
C SER A 220 6.76 13.35 -14.97
N VAL A 221 6.27 13.28 -13.73
CA VAL A 221 4.84 13.48 -13.42
C VAL A 221 4.36 14.87 -13.84
N VAL A 222 5.16 15.92 -13.56
CA VAL A 222 4.81 17.29 -13.94
C VAL A 222 4.89 17.50 -15.44
N ARG A 223 5.93 16.98 -16.10
CA ARG A 223 6.10 17.10 -17.56
C ARG A 223 4.96 16.43 -18.31
N ASP A 224 4.53 15.26 -17.87
CA ASP A 224 3.58 14.42 -18.58
C ASP A 224 2.15 14.52 -17.98
N ILE A 225 1.85 15.58 -17.23
CA ILE A 225 0.60 15.75 -16.47
C ILE A 225 -0.65 15.68 -17.35
N ASP A 226 -0.59 16.22 -18.57
CA ASP A 226 -1.71 16.20 -19.51
C ASP A 226 -2.06 14.77 -19.95
N GLN A 227 -1.03 13.91 -20.10
CA GLN A 227 -1.20 12.49 -20.40
C GLN A 227 -1.68 11.70 -19.18
N LEU A 228 -1.43 12.19 -17.96
CA LEU A 228 -1.86 11.58 -16.71
C LEU A 228 -3.27 12.03 -16.27
N ALA A 229 -3.83 13.08 -16.87
CA ALA A 229 -5.16 13.60 -16.50
C ALA A 229 -6.27 12.52 -16.48
N PRO A 230 -6.37 11.59 -17.45
CA PRO A 230 -7.37 10.52 -17.41
C PRO A 230 -7.21 9.58 -16.21
N VAL A 231 -5.95 9.27 -15.83
CA VAL A 231 -5.70 8.37 -14.71
C VAL A 231 -5.94 9.05 -13.37
N ILE A 232 -5.69 10.36 -13.26
CA ILE A 232 -6.02 11.14 -12.05
C ILE A 232 -7.52 11.06 -11.75
N LEU A 233 -8.37 11.20 -12.77
CA LEU A 233 -9.82 11.07 -12.60
C LEU A 233 -10.21 9.66 -12.13
N THR A 234 -9.55 8.64 -12.67
CA THR A 234 -9.73 7.24 -12.24
C THR A 234 -9.35 7.06 -10.77
N TYR A 235 -8.24 7.65 -10.33
CA TYR A 235 -7.78 7.58 -8.95
C TYR A 235 -8.69 8.34 -7.99
N ILE A 236 -9.22 9.50 -8.38
CA ILE A 236 -10.24 10.21 -7.59
C ILE A 236 -11.51 9.37 -7.46
N GLY A 237 -11.97 8.76 -8.56
CA GLY A 237 -13.10 7.84 -8.55
C GLY A 237 -12.86 6.65 -7.62
N PHE A 238 -11.68 6.03 -7.71
CA PHE A 238 -11.26 4.96 -6.82
C PHE A 238 -11.25 5.40 -5.35
N MET A 239 -10.68 6.57 -5.06
CA MET A 239 -10.60 7.15 -3.72
C MET A 239 -11.99 7.35 -3.08
N ILE A 240 -13.01 7.66 -3.89
CA ILE A 240 -14.38 7.83 -3.38
C ILE A 240 -15.07 6.48 -3.21
N LEU A 241 -14.90 5.56 -4.17
CA LEU A 241 -15.69 4.32 -4.25
C LEU A 241 -15.09 3.18 -3.43
N ALA A 242 -13.77 3.07 -3.32
CA ALA A 242 -13.10 1.97 -2.62
C ALA A 242 -13.45 1.88 -1.12
N PRO A 243 -13.57 3.00 -0.36
CA PRO A 243 -14.05 2.96 1.01
C PRO A 243 -15.50 2.45 1.11
N VAL A 244 -16.35 2.83 0.15
CA VAL A 244 -17.75 2.39 0.12
C VAL A 244 -17.80 0.87 -0.09
N VAL A 245 -17.00 0.34 -1.02
CA VAL A 245 -16.89 -1.10 -1.27
C VAL A 245 -16.41 -1.85 -0.01
N GLY A 246 -15.36 -1.36 0.66
CA GLY A 246 -14.87 -1.95 1.91
C GLY A 246 -15.91 -1.94 3.04
N ALA A 247 -16.66 -0.85 3.18
CA ALA A 247 -17.73 -0.75 4.14
C ALA A 247 -18.90 -1.70 3.82
N LEU A 248 -19.26 -1.86 2.54
CA LEU A 248 -20.29 -2.81 2.10
C LEU A 248 -19.88 -4.27 2.35
N ALA A 249 -18.63 -4.63 2.04
CA ALA A 249 -18.08 -5.96 2.34
C ALA A 249 -18.11 -6.25 3.85
N SER A 250 -17.68 -5.28 4.65
CA SER A 250 -17.75 -5.35 6.11
C SER A 250 -19.17 -5.54 6.63
N ARG A 251 -20.16 -4.94 5.95
CA ARG A 251 -21.57 -5.01 6.33
C ARG A 251 -22.16 -6.36 5.99
N ALA A 252 -21.85 -6.89 4.81
CA ALA A 252 -22.24 -8.24 4.41
C ALA A 252 -21.71 -9.29 5.39
N CYS A 253 -20.48 -9.11 5.89
CA CYS A 253 -19.86 -10.00 6.87
C CYS A 253 -20.20 -9.67 8.34
N LYS A 254 -21.06 -8.67 8.59
CA LYS A 254 -21.54 -8.24 9.92
C LYS A 254 -20.38 -7.93 10.89
N LEU A 255 -19.38 -7.19 10.42
CA LEU A 255 -18.21 -6.84 11.22
C LEU A 255 -18.52 -5.75 12.27
N PRO A 256 -17.90 -5.83 13.46
CA PRO A 256 -17.89 -4.72 14.41
C PRO A 256 -17.04 -3.55 13.88
N ALA A 257 -17.28 -2.35 14.44
CA ALA A 257 -16.76 -1.08 13.93
C ALA A 257 -15.23 -1.08 13.70
N THR A 258 -14.42 -1.57 14.64
CA THR A 258 -12.95 -1.53 14.50
C THR A 258 -12.45 -2.38 13.32
N THR A 259 -12.93 -3.63 13.20
CA THR A 259 -12.55 -4.53 12.09
C THR A 259 -13.14 -4.09 10.75
N ALA A 260 -14.30 -3.47 10.76
CA ALA A 260 -14.91 -2.89 9.57
C ALA A 260 -14.11 -1.70 9.02
N ARG A 261 -13.67 -0.79 9.91
CA ARG A 261 -12.79 0.32 9.54
C ARG A 261 -11.48 -0.21 8.99
N ALA A 262 -10.90 -1.25 9.60
CA ALA A 262 -9.71 -1.92 9.08
C ALA A 262 -9.88 -2.46 7.66
N VAL A 263 -10.97 -3.18 7.36
CA VAL A 263 -11.28 -3.63 5.98
C VAL A 263 -11.44 -2.44 5.04
N THR A 264 -12.08 -1.36 5.50
CA THR A 264 -12.31 -0.15 4.70
C THR A 264 -11.01 0.58 4.35
N PHE A 265 -10.08 0.73 5.31
CA PHE A 265 -8.75 1.25 5.02
C PHE A 265 -8.01 0.33 4.05
N SER A 266 -7.94 -0.97 4.35
CA SER A 266 -7.26 -1.92 3.47
C SER A 266 -7.80 -1.94 2.04
N SER A 267 -9.12 -1.83 1.84
CA SER A 267 -9.71 -1.77 0.50
C SER A 267 -9.44 -0.47 -0.25
N SER A 268 -9.03 0.58 0.44
CA SER A 268 -8.86 1.93 -0.12
C SER A 268 -7.39 2.29 -0.34
N THR A 269 -6.49 1.71 0.44
CA THR A 269 -5.04 1.93 0.37
C THR A 269 -4.37 0.89 -0.53
N ARG A 270 -3.48 1.31 -1.42
CA ARG A 270 -2.83 0.48 -2.45
C ARG A 270 -1.31 0.42 -2.24
N ASN A 271 -0.67 -0.61 -2.79
CA ASN A 271 0.77 -0.80 -2.62
C ASN A 271 1.57 -0.33 -3.84
N SER A 272 1.73 0.98 -3.95
CA SER A 272 2.46 1.62 -5.05
C SER A 272 3.96 1.34 -4.99
N LEU A 273 4.52 1.16 -3.78
CA LEU A 273 5.95 0.98 -3.57
C LEU A 273 6.44 -0.39 -4.02
N VAL A 274 5.67 -1.45 -3.72
CA VAL A 274 6.00 -2.80 -4.18
C VAL A 274 5.93 -2.90 -5.69
N VAL A 275 5.01 -2.18 -6.34
CA VAL A 275 4.79 -2.31 -7.79
C VAL A 275 5.62 -1.38 -8.66
N LEU A 276 6.19 -0.31 -8.10
CA LEU A 276 6.98 0.64 -8.87
C LEU A 276 8.18 0.00 -9.58
N PRO A 277 8.99 -0.89 -8.95
CA PRO A 277 10.07 -1.58 -9.66
C PRO A 277 9.58 -2.39 -10.85
N LEU A 278 8.33 -2.87 -10.81
CA LEU A 278 7.72 -3.58 -11.93
C LEU A 278 7.30 -2.64 -13.04
N ALA A 279 6.72 -1.49 -12.70
CA ALA A 279 6.46 -0.45 -13.69
C ALA A 279 7.76 0.00 -14.37
N LEU A 280 8.86 0.08 -13.60
CA LEU A 280 10.22 0.39 -14.08
C LEU A 280 10.91 -0.77 -14.82
N ALA A 281 10.32 -1.96 -14.89
CA ALA A 281 10.84 -3.10 -15.65
C ALA A 281 10.10 -3.31 -16.98
N LEU A 282 9.02 -2.54 -17.23
CA LEU A 282 8.27 -2.59 -18.49
C LEU A 282 9.12 -2.18 -19.70
N PRO A 283 8.67 -2.45 -20.93
CA PRO A 283 9.29 -1.93 -22.17
C PRO A 283 9.52 -0.41 -22.13
N GLU A 284 10.65 0.05 -22.70
CA GLU A 284 11.13 1.44 -22.61
C GLU A 284 10.11 2.48 -23.07
N ASP A 285 9.27 2.12 -24.05
CA ASP A 285 8.22 2.95 -24.63
C ASP A 285 7.07 3.28 -23.68
N ILE A 286 6.75 2.40 -22.72
CA ILE A 286 5.64 2.59 -21.77
C ILE A 286 6.09 2.79 -20.32
N ARG A 287 7.31 2.35 -19.97
CA ARG A 287 7.85 2.34 -18.60
C ARG A 287 7.76 3.69 -17.90
N GLY A 288 8.18 4.75 -18.58
CA GLY A 288 8.23 6.09 -17.98
C GLY A 288 6.85 6.58 -17.54
N LEU A 289 5.87 6.47 -18.43
CA LEU A 289 4.50 6.93 -18.17
C LEU A 289 3.76 6.01 -17.19
N ALA A 290 3.99 4.69 -17.26
CA ALA A 290 3.46 3.73 -16.30
C ALA A 290 3.98 4.00 -14.87
N ALA A 291 5.28 4.24 -14.73
CA ALA A 291 5.87 4.60 -13.44
C ALA A 291 5.34 5.95 -12.93
N ALA A 292 5.20 6.95 -13.80
CA ALA A 292 4.59 8.22 -13.43
C ALA A 292 3.13 8.04 -12.97
N ALA A 293 2.35 7.15 -13.59
CA ALA A 293 1.00 6.82 -13.17
C ALA A 293 0.97 6.15 -11.78
N VAL A 294 1.93 5.29 -11.44
CA VAL A 294 2.07 4.68 -10.10
C VAL A 294 2.37 5.75 -9.04
N ILE A 295 3.30 6.67 -9.32
CA ILE A 295 3.65 7.77 -8.39
C ILE A 295 2.47 8.72 -8.21
N THR A 296 1.78 9.05 -9.29
CA THR A 296 0.57 9.89 -9.26
C THR A 296 -0.47 9.29 -8.32
N GLN A 297 -0.64 7.96 -8.35
CA GLN A 297 -1.53 7.27 -7.43
C GLN A 297 -1.12 7.48 -5.98
N THR A 298 0.16 7.30 -5.64
CA THR A 298 0.67 7.52 -4.28
C THR A 298 0.37 8.94 -3.79
N LEU A 299 0.57 9.96 -4.64
CA LEU A 299 0.31 11.35 -4.29
C LEU A 299 -1.18 11.61 -4.01
N VAL A 300 -2.06 11.08 -4.87
CA VAL A 300 -3.52 11.18 -4.67
C VAL A 300 -3.95 10.42 -3.42
N GLU A 301 -3.41 9.22 -3.20
CA GLU A 301 -3.75 8.38 -2.06
C GLU A 301 -3.35 9.00 -0.74
N LEU A 302 -2.13 9.56 -0.62
CA LEU A 302 -1.69 10.19 0.63
C LEU A 302 -2.61 11.34 1.04
N VAL A 303 -3.08 12.14 0.07
CA VAL A 303 -4.10 13.17 0.32
C VAL A 303 -5.42 12.53 0.75
N GLY A 304 -5.83 11.45 0.10
CA GLY A 304 -7.02 10.67 0.45
C GLY A 304 -6.97 10.10 1.87
N GLU A 305 -5.81 9.60 2.31
CA GLU A 305 -5.62 9.06 3.65
C GLU A 305 -5.86 10.10 4.76
N LEU A 306 -5.49 11.38 4.53
CA LEU A 306 -5.82 12.48 5.46
C LEU A 306 -7.32 12.70 5.62
N ILE A 307 -8.09 12.43 4.57
CA ILE A 307 -9.55 12.50 4.58
C ILE A 307 -10.08 11.25 5.28
N TYR A 308 -9.58 10.06 4.93
CA TYR A 308 -10.01 8.78 5.46
C TYR A 308 -9.86 8.67 6.99
N ILE A 309 -8.76 9.14 7.57
CA ILE A 309 -8.56 9.11 9.04
C ILE A 309 -9.65 9.84 9.82
N ARG A 310 -10.37 10.78 9.19
CA ARG A 310 -11.51 11.47 9.80
C ARG A 310 -12.86 10.93 9.31
N ALA A 311 -12.98 10.66 8.01
CA ALA A 311 -14.22 10.24 7.38
C ALA A 311 -14.63 8.81 7.77
N ILE A 312 -13.69 7.85 7.72
CA ILE A 312 -13.97 6.43 8.00
C ILE A 312 -14.51 6.24 9.43
N PRO A 313 -13.89 6.76 10.51
CA PRO A 313 -14.45 6.63 11.85
C PRO A 313 -15.83 7.26 12.02
N ALA A 314 -16.13 8.33 11.27
CA ALA A 314 -17.38 9.06 11.35
C ALA A 314 -18.53 8.35 10.61
N LEU A 315 -18.22 7.71 9.48
CA LEU A 315 -19.20 7.10 8.57
C LEU A 315 -19.36 5.59 8.77
N VAL A 316 -18.28 4.89 9.12
CA VAL A 316 -18.23 3.43 9.19
C VAL A 316 -18.51 2.98 10.62
N TRP A 317 -19.77 2.56 10.85
CA TRP A 317 -20.35 2.17 12.14
C TRP A 317 -20.03 3.15 13.26
N ARG A 318 -20.67 4.32 13.19
CA ARG A 318 -20.61 5.32 14.26
C ARG A 318 -21.08 4.69 15.58
N GLU A 319 -20.19 4.60 16.55
CA GLU A 319 -20.56 4.19 17.91
C GLU A 319 -21.51 5.25 18.46
N LYS A 320 -22.74 4.86 18.82
CA LYS A 320 -23.64 5.76 19.56
C LYS A 320 -23.00 6.04 20.92
N PRO A 321 -23.05 7.29 21.43
CA PRO A 321 -22.64 7.56 22.80
C PRO A 321 -23.41 6.62 23.72
N ARG A 322 -22.70 5.89 24.60
CA ARG A 322 -23.37 5.16 25.68
C ARG A 322 -24.11 6.20 26.51
N VAL A 323 -25.43 6.25 26.40
CA VAL A 323 -26.27 7.00 27.33
C VAL A 323 -25.94 6.42 28.71
N ALA A 324 -25.27 7.20 29.55
CA ALA A 324 -25.07 6.83 30.93
C ALA A 324 -26.46 6.59 31.52
N SER A 325 -26.77 5.33 31.83
CA SER A 325 -27.91 5.01 32.67
C SER A 325 -27.63 5.64 34.03
N THR A 326 -28.12 6.85 34.23
CA THR A 326 -28.36 7.40 35.56
C THR A 326 -29.26 6.41 36.28
N MET A 327 -28.65 5.58 37.14
CA MET A 327 -29.37 4.86 38.17
C MET A 327 -29.81 5.91 39.19
N SER A 328 -31.10 6.25 39.16
CA SER A 328 -31.86 6.79 40.29
C SER A 328 -32.22 5.66 41.24
#